data_AF-A0AAD3ZX87-F1
#
_entry.id   AF-A0AAD3ZX87-F1
#
_cell.length_a   1.000
_cell.length_b   1.000
_cell.length_c   1.000
_cell.angle_alpha   90.00
_cell.angle_beta   90.00
_cell.angle_gamma   90.00
#
_symmetry.space_group_name_H-M   'P 1'
#
loop_
_entity.id
_entity.type
_entity.pdbx_description
1 polymer ?
#
loop_
_entity_poly.entity_id
_entity_poly.type
_entity_poly.pdbx_seq_one_letter_code
_entity_poly.pdbx_strand_id
1 'polypeptide(L)'
;MPDIQAGTVLPNLIVGLFAVALGILIIRYRRPLNEAVFKTQRSMFGERIAQASAGRQKPFMMGVVGVFGVLIGLLMLTGATIGMVQHFT
;
A
#
# COMPACT_ATOMS: atom_id res chain seq x y z
N MET A 1 -27.80 -9.24 0.62
CA MET A 1 -26.40 -8.75 0.58
C MET A 1 -26.02 -8.43 2.01
N PRO A 2 -24.82 -8.78 2.50
CA PRO A 2 -24.43 -8.42 3.86
C PRO A 2 -24.42 -6.88 3.98
N ASP A 3 -25.13 -6.34 4.97
CA ASP A 3 -25.11 -4.91 5.26
C ASP A 3 -23.70 -4.48 5.63
N ILE A 4 -23.14 -3.55 4.85
CA ILE A 4 -21.90 -2.88 5.22
C ILE A 4 -22.22 -2.02 6.45
N GLN A 5 -21.76 -2.44 7.63
CA GLN A 5 -22.01 -1.68 8.86
C GLN A 5 -21.54 -0.23 8.67
N ALA A 6 -22.43 0.73 8.95
CA ALA A 6 -22.13 2.16 8.79
C ALA A 6 -20.82 2.59 9.48
N GLY A 7 -20.46 1.93 10.59
CA GLY A 7 -19.20 2.13 11.31
C GLY A 7 -17.93 1.75 10.52
N THR A 8 -18.06 1.05 9.39
CA THR A 8 -16.93 0.65 8.53
C THR A 8 -16.74 1.56 7.32
N VAL A 9 -17.71 2.42 7.00
CA VAL A 9 -17.66 3.34 5.85
C VAL A 9 -16.52 4.34 6.02
N LEU A 10 -16.50 5.08 7.14
CA LEU A 10 -15.50 6.12 7.38
C LEU A 10 -14.07 5.56 7.46
N PRO A 11 -13.79 4.45 8.19
CA PRO A 11 -12.48 3.81 8.15
C PRO A 11 -12.06 3.35 6.75
N ASN A 12 -12.97 2.75 5.97
CA ASN A 12 -12.63 2.26 4.63
C ASN A 12 -12.32 3.39 3.65
N LEU A 13 -12.99 4.55 3.77
CA LEU A 13 -12.66 5.74 2.98
C LEU A 13 -11.26 6.24 3.29
N ILE A 14 -10.96 6.44 4.58
CA ILE A 14 -9.69 6.99 5.02
C ILE A 14 -8.55 6.03 4.64
N VAL A 15 -8.65 4.77 5.05
CA VAL A 15 -7.60 3.77 4.77
C VAL A 15 -7.48 3.52 3.26
N GLY A 16 -8.59 3.45 2.54
CA GLY A 16 -8.58 3.30 1.08
C GLY A 16 -7.85 4.44 0.38
N LEU A 17 -8.13 5.68 0.75
CA LEU A 17 -7.46 6.86 0.18
C LEU A 17 -5.96 6.85 0.46
N PHE A 18 -5.56 6.55 1.70
CA PHE A 18 -4.14 6.44 2.08
C PHE A 18 -3.45 5.29 1.33
N ALA A 19 -4.09 4.14 1.20
CA ALA A 19 -3.55 3.00 0.47
C ALA A 19 -3.32 3.31 -1.01
N VAL A 20 -4.26 4.00 -1.67
CA VAL A 20 -4.07 4.48 -3.05
C VAL A 20 -2.91 5.47 -3.14
N ALA A 21 -2.89 6.50 -2.28
CA ALA A 21 -1.85 7.52 -2.30
C ALA A 21 -0.45 6.92 -2.07
N LEU A 22 -0.30 6.08 -1.05
CA LEU A 22 0.96 5.39 -0.75
C LEU A 22 1.36 4.41 -1.84
N GLY A 23 0.41 3.65 -2.40
CA GLY A 23 0.66 2.75 -3.52
C GLY A 23 1.20 3.50 -4.74
N ILE A 24 0.61 4.65 -5.09
CA ILE A 24 1.08 5.53 -6.17
C ILE A 24 2.49 6.06 -5.86
N LEU A 25 2.73 6.53 -4.64
CA LEU A 25 4.05 7.02 -4.22
C LEU A 25 5.11 5.92 -4.33
N ILE A 26 4.82 4.70 -3.89
CA ILE A 26 5.71 3.55 -4.02
C ILE A 26 6.01 3.26 -5.49
N ILE A 27 5.01 3.25 -6.37
CA ILE A 27 5.22 3.02 -7.81
C ILE A 27 6.10 4.12 -8.42
N ARG A 28 5.81 5.39 -8.11
CA ARG A 28 6.47 6.57 -8.67
C ARG A 28 7.91 6.71 -8.20
N TYR A 29 8.17 6.40 -6.93
CA TYR A 29 9.46 6.55 -6.26
C TYR A 29 10.14 5.22 -5.97
N ARG A 30 9.75 4.13 -6.64
CA ARG A 30 10.27 2.77 -6.40
C ARG A 30 11.80 2.64 -6.39
N ARG A 31 12.51 3.43 -7.21
CA ARG A 31 13.98 3.43 -7.26
C ARG A 31 14.61 4.10 -6.02
N PRO A 32 14.33 5.39 -5.73
CA PRO A 32 14.88 6.04 -4.53
C PRO A 32 14.41 5.38 -3.24
N LEU A 33 13.19 4.82 -3.20
CA LEU A 33 12.70 4.07 -2.05
C LEU A 33 13.53 2.82 -1.79
N ASN A 34 13.87 2.08 -2.85
CA ASN A 34 14.69 0.88 -2.74
C ASN A 34 16.11 1.21 -2.25
N GLU A 35 16.70 2.29 -2.77
CA GLU A 35 18.02 2.76 -2.34
C GLU A 35 18.01 3.23 -0.88
N ALA A 36 16.99 3.98 -0.47
CA ALA A 36 16.81 4.43 0.91
C ALA A 36 16.65 3.24 1.87
N VAL A 37 15.79 2.28 1.52
CA VAL A 37 15.61 1.05 2.31
C VAL A 37 16.91 0.26 2.40
N PHE A 38 17.66 0.14 1.31
CA PHE A 38 18.96 -0.54 1.32
C PHE A 38 19.98 0.16 2.21
N LYS A 39 20.09 1.49 2.13
CA LYS A 39 20.99 2.29 2.99
C LYS A 39 20.64 2.11 4.47
N THR A 40 19.36 2.17 4.79
CA THR A 40 18.84 2.00 6.15
C THR A 40 19.05 0.56 6.66
N GLN A 41 18.78 -0.46 5.85
CA GLN A 41 19.03 -1.86 6.21
C GLN A 41 20.53 -2.12 6.45
N ARG A 42 21.40 -1.57 5.60
CA ARG A 42 22.86 -1.66 5.78
C ARG A 42 23.33 -1.02 7.08
N SER A 43 22.74 0.12 7.46
CA SER A 43 23.07 0.80 8.72
C SER A 43 22.59 0.04 9.96
N MET A 44 21.44 -0.64 9.90
CA MET A 44 20.86 -1.33 11.06
C MET A 44 21.33 -2.78 11.23
N PHE A 45 21.50 -3.51 10.13
CA PHE A 45 21.72 -4.97 10.14
C PHE A 45 23.10 -5.39 9.63
N GLY A 46 23.94 -4.42 9.24
CA GLY A 46 25.27 -4.68 8.71
C GLY A 46 25.30 -5.15 7.25
N GLU A 47 26.51 -5.18 6.69
CA GLU A 47 26.74 -5.30 5.25
C GLU A 47 26.35 -6.69 4.69
N ARG A 48 26.52 -7.75 5.49
CA ARG A 48 26.21 -9.14 5.09
C ARG A 48 24.71 -9.39 4.88
N ILE A 49 23.86 -8.88 5.78
CA ILE A 49 22.40 -9.05 5.68
C ILE A 49 21.84 -8.16 4.57
N ALA A 50 22.37 -6.95 4.43
CA ALA A 50 21.98 -6.03 3.37
C ALA A 50 22.25 -6.63 1.97
N GLN A 51 23.41 -7.24 1.73
CA GLN A 51 23.70 -7.90 0.44
C GLN A 51 22.77 -9.09 0.14
N ALA A 52 22.44 -9.90 1.15
CA ALA A 52 21.50 -11.02 1.00
C ALA A 52 20.05 -10.54 0.73
N SER A 53 19.65 -9.41 1.32
CA SER A 53 18.32 -8.80 1.15
C SER A 53 18.19 -8.05 -0.18
N ALA A 54 19.23 -7.31 -0.60
CA ALA A 54 19.27 -6.54 -1.83
C ALA A 54 19.17 -7.38 -3.10
N GLY A 55 19.68 -8.62 -3.07
CA GLY A 55 19.51 -9.56 -4.18
C GLY A 55 18.03 -9.92 -4.44
N ARG A 56 17.17 -9.83 -3.42
CA ARG A 56 15.73 -10.15 -3.49
C ARG A 56 14.84 -8.92 -3.68
N GLN A 57 15.15 -7.77 -3.08
CA GLN A 57 14.39 -6.53 -3.28
C GLN A 57 14.80 -5.80 -4.57
N LYS A 58 14.34 -6.33 -5.72
CA LYS A 58 14.45 -5.61 -6.99
C LYS A 58 13.44 -4.45 -7.01
N PRO A 59 13.78 -3.28 -7.60
CA PRO A 59 12.85 -2.16 -7.77
C PRO A 59 11.52 -2.54 -8.45
N PHE A 60 11.54 -3.63 -9.24
CA PHE A 60 10.35 -4.23 -9.84
C PHE A 60 9.37 -4.77 -8.78
N MET A 61 9.87 -5.49 -7.77
CA MET A 61 9.03 -6.05 -6.70
C MET A 61 8.40 -4.95 -5.84
N MET A 62 9.12 -3.84 -5.57
CA MET A 62 8.52 -2.67 -4.93
C MET A 62 7.39 -2.06 -5.77
N GLY A 63 7.56 -2.01 -7.10
CA GLY A 63 6.48 -1.59 -8.00
C GLY A 63 5.24 -2.49 -7.91
N VAL A 64 5.43 -3.81 -7.85
CA VAL A 64 4.34 -4.79 -7.66
C VAL A 64 3.61 -4.56 -6.34
N VAL A 65 4.34 -4.36 -5.24
CA VAL A 65 3.74 -4.03 -3.92
C VAL A 65 2.93 -2.74 -4.00
N GLY A 66 3.44 -1.71 -4.66
CA GLY A 66 2.72 -0.46 -4.86
C GLY A 66 1.42 -0.65 -5.66
N VAL A 67 1.43 -1.46 -6.73
CA VAL A 67 0.23 -1.80 -7.51
C VAL A 67 -0.82 -2.51 -6.65
N PHE A 68 -0.41 -3.51 -5.87
CA PHE A 68 -1.32 -4.18 -4.94
C PHE A 68 -1.89 -3.21 -3.91
N GLY A 69 -1.08 -2.29 -3.38
CA GLY A 69 -1.54 -1.23 -2.48
C GLY A 69 -2.64 -0.36 -3.09
N VAL A 70 -2.45 0.07 -4.34
CA VAL A 70 -3.48 0.82 -5.09
C VAL A 70 -4.75 0.00 -5.25
N LEU A 71 -4.64 -1.27 -5.68
CA LEU A 71 -5.80 -2.14 -5.89
C LEU A 71 -6.60 -2.37 -4.60
N ILE A 72 -5.92 -2.64 -3.48
CA ILE A 72 -6.56 -2.79 -2.17
C ILE A 72 -7.28 -1.50 -1.79
N GLY A 73 -6.63 -0.34 -1.97
CA GLY A 73 -7.25 0.95 -1.69
C GLY A 73 -8.51 1.20 -2.51
N LEU A 74 -8.50 0.86 -3.80
CA LEU A 74 -9.68 0.96 -4.67
C LEU A 74 -10.82 0.04 -4.21
N LEU A 75 -10.52 -1.19 -3.79
CA LEU A 75 -11.53 -2.10 -3.25
C LEU A 75 -12.19 -1.55 -1.97
N MET A 76 -11.40 -0.96 -1.08
CA MET A 76 -11.92 -0.33 0.15
C MET A 76 -12.81 0.87 -0.15
N LEU A 77 -12.40 1.74 -1.09
CA LEU A 77 -13.22 2.87 -1.54
C LEU A 77 -14.53 2.41 -2.20
N THR A 78 -14.48 1.33 -2.98
CA THR A 78 -15.68 0.73 -3.59
C THR A 78 -16.64 0.23 -2.52
N GLY A 79 -16.13 -0.53 -1.54
CA GLY A 79 -16.95 -1.02 -0.41
C GLY A 79 -17.57 0.11 0.40
N ALA A 80 -16.82 1.19 0.65
CA ALA A 80 -17.35 2.37 1.35
C ALA A 80 -18.43 3.10 0.55
N THR A 81 -18.25 3.23 -0.77
CA THR A 81 -19.26 3.85 -1.66
C THR A 81 -20.55 3.03 -1.67
N ILE A 82 -20.44 1.70 -1.77
CA ILE A 82 -21.60 0.79 -1.68
C ILE A 82 -22.30 0.95 -0.33
N GLY A 83 -21.55 0.96 0.77
CA GLY A 83 -22.12 1.15 2.11
C GLY A 83 -22.82 2.50 2.28
N MET A 84 -22.29 3.58 1.70
CA MET A 84 -23.00 4.88 1.67
C MET A 84 -24.30 4.79 0.87
N VAL A 85 -24.28 4.23 -0.34
CA VAL A 85 -25.48 4.11 -1.17
C VAL A 85 -26.56 3.28 -0.47
N GLN A 86 -26.19 2.17 0.17
CA GLN A 86 -27.11 1.33 0.96
C GLN A 86 -27.66 2.03 2.21
N HIS A 87 -26.92 2.97 2.80
CA HIS A 87 -27.37 3.71 3.97
C HIS A 87 -28.33 4.86 3.62
N PHE A 88 -28.20 5.43 2.41
CA PHE A 88 -29.00 6.56 1.94
C PHE A 88 -30.17 6.17 1.01
N THR A 89 -30.31 4.89 0.64
CA THR A 89 -31.43 4.34 -0.17
C THR A 89 -32.30 3.46 0.71
#